data_AF-A0A2R6JSS5-F1
#
_entry.id   AF-A0A2R6JSS5-F1
#
_cell.length_a   1.000
_cell.length_b   1.000
_cell.length_c   1.000
_cell.angle_alpha   90.00
_cell.angle_beta   90.00
_cell.angle_gamma   90.00
#
_symmetry.space_group_name_H-M   'P 1'
#
loop_
_entity.id
_entity.type
_entity.pdbx_description
1 polymer ?
#
loop_
_entity_poly.entity_id
_entity_poly.type
_entity_poly.pdbx_seq_one_letter_code
_entity_poly.pdbx_strand_id
1 'polypeptide(L)'
;MGGPEEAEAADEPAADEPARSRAASNGPAESEATAGGSRGDARFDVPLRGVGVDDETRCVHYRTARDVIAIRFPCCETFFPCFECHAACCEHDTERWPPDRFDERAVLCGACREVLTVDSYLASDHECSNCGASFNPGCVDHYDRYFAVGTKRDEQ
;
A
#
# COMPACT_ATOMS: atom_id res chain seq x y z
N MET A 1 -15.55 -58.47 -5.84
CA MET A 1 -16.41 -59.47 -5.17
C MET A 1 -15.58 -59.99 -3.99
N GLY A 2 -15.44 -59.21 -2.90
CA GLY A 2 -16.31 -59.25 -1.71
C GLY A 2 -15.88 -60.43 -0.84
N GLY A 3 -14.94 -60.30 0.10
CA GLY A 3 -15.06 -59.77 1.48
C GLY A 3 -14.90 -60.96 2.46
N PRO A 4 -14.97 -60.83 3.80
CA PRO A 4 -14.51 -59.79 4.74
C PRO A 4 -13.76 -60.38 5.98
N GLU A 5 -13.06 -59.55 6.77
CA GLU A 5 -12.75 -59.79 8.22
C GLU A 5 -12.63 -58.39 8.85
N GLU A 6 -13.66 -57.85 9.52
CA GLU A 6 -14.06 -58.02 10.94
C GLU A 6 -13.00 -57.57 11.96
N ALA A 7 -13.26 -56.44 12.62
CA ALA A 7 -12.81 -56.15 13.99
C ALA A 7 -13.66 -55.02 14.61
N GLU A 8 -14.54 -55.41 15.53
CA GLU A 8 -15.29 -54.55 16.44
C GLU A 8 -14.45 -54.19 17.68
N ALA A 9 -14.66 -53.00 18.27
CA ALA A 9 -14.61 -52.78 19.72
C ALA A 9 -15.23 -51.42 20.10
N ALA A 10 -16.06 -51.47 21.14
CA ALA A 10 -16.94 -50.44 21.68
C ALA A 10 -16.24 -49.34 22.51
N ASP A 11 -16.97 -48.25 22.81
CA ASP A 11 -17.39 -47.85 24.19
C ASP A 11 -17.81 -46.36 24.23
N GLU A 12 -19.07 -46.08 24.60
CA GLU A 12 -19.55 -44.77 25.08
C GLU A 12 -19.61 -44.83 26.62
N PRO A 13 -19.31 -43.75 27.37
CA PRO A 13 -20.42 -42.92 27.86
C PRO A 13 -20.15 -41.42 28.12
N ALA A 14 -21.27 -40.70 28.28
CA ALA A 14 -21.45 -39.28 28.54
C ALA A 14 -20.95 -38.76 29.91
N ALA A 15 -20.67 -37.45 29.99
CA ALA A 15 -20.94 -36.60 31.17
C ALA A 15 -20.85 -35.09 30.87
N ASP A 16 -21.63 -34.36 31.67
CA ASP A 16 -22.11 -32.98 31.69
C ASP A 16 -21.10 -31.94 32.28
N GLU A 17 -21.09 -30.71 31.70
CA GLU A 17 -20.78 -29.31 32.17
C GLU A 17 -19.78 -29.02 33.35
N PRO A 18 -19.28 -27.77 33.64
CA PRO A 18 -19.63 -26.43 33.12
C PRO A 18 -18.45 -25.48 32.79
N ALA A 19 -18.85 -24.26 32.38
CA ALA A 19 -18.06 -23.08 32.08
C ALA A 19 -16.94 -22.72 33.08
N ARG A 20 -15.83 -22.21 32.52
CA ARG A 20 -14.93 -21.27 33.22
C ARG A 20 -14.44 -20.20 32.25
N SER A 21 -15.06 -19.03 32.39
CA SER A 21 -14.59 -17.75 31.87
C SER A 21 -13.14 -17.49 32.28
N ARG A 22 -12.31 -17.09 31.32
CA ARG A 22 -11.24 -16.12 31.56
C ARG A 22 -11.25 -15.11 30.44
N ALA A 23 -11.46 -13.87 30.87
CA ALA A 23 -11.46 -12.68 30.05
C ALA A 23 -10.06 -12.30 29.57
N ALA A 24 -10.09 -11.50 28.51
CA ALA A 24 -9.08 -10.56 28.06
C ALA A 24 -7.79 -11.16 27.49
N SER A 25 -7.70 -11.16 26.16
CA SER A 25 -6.51 -10.70 25.45
C SER A 25 -6.85 -10.36 24.01
N ASN A 26 -6.44 -9.15 23.64
CA ASN A 26 -6.12 -8.67 22.30
C ASN A 26 -7.30 -8.23 21.43
N GLY A 27 -7.34 -6.92 21.19
CA GLY A 27 -8.24 -6.28 20.22
C GLY A 27 -7.98 -6.78 18.80
N PRO A 28 -8.92 -6.55 17.88
CA PRO A 28 -8.73 -6.94 16.50
C PRO A 28 -7.69 -6.02 15.86
N ALA A 29 -6.45 -6.51 15.81
CA ALA A 29 -5.58 -6.29 14.67
C ALA A 29 -6.11 -7.19 13.56
N GLU A 30 -7.12 -6.72 12.83
CA GLU A 30 -7.58 -7.36 11.62
C GLU A 30 -7.25 -6.43 10.46
N SER A 31 -6.04 -6.65 9.96
CA SER A 31 -5.62 -6.24 8.63
C SER A 31 -6.51 -6.96 7.62
N GLU A 32 -7.61 -6.32 7.27
CA GLU A 32 -8.43 -6.78 6.15
C GLU A 32 -7.75 -6.33 4.86
N ALA A 33 -7.18 -7.31 4.16
CA ALA A 33 -6.75 -7.15 2.79
C ALA A 33 -7.95 -6.67 1.95
N THR A 34 -7.89 -5.43 1.46
CA THR A 34 -8.85 -4.93 0.46
C THR A 34 -8.56 -5.58 -0.89
N ALA A 35 -9.04 -6.82 -1.06
CA ALA A 35 -9.11 -7.48 -2.35
C ALA A 35 -10.51 -7.31 -2.94
N GLY A 36 -10.61 -6.53 -4.03
CA GLY A 36 -11.72 -6.63 -4.99
C GLY A 36 -12.84 -5.59 -4.86
N GLY A 37 -12.74 -4.51 -5.64
CA GLY A 37 -13.84 -3.58 -5.92
C GLY A 37 -13.31 -2.18 -6.20
N SER A 38 -13.68 -1.58 -7.34
CA SER A 38 -13.14 -0.33 -7.91
C SER A 38 -13.40 0.96 -7.12
N ARG A 39 -13.28 0.95 -5.80
CA ARG A 39 -13.23 2.15 -4.98
C ARG A 39 -11.94 2.09 -4.19
N GLY A 40 -11.11 3.10 -4.38
CA GLY A 40 -9.89 3.27 -3.60
C GLY A 40 -10.19 3.27 -2.09
N ASP A 41 -9.13 3.28 -1.31
CA ASP A 41 -9.18 3.30 0.13
C ASP A 41 -9.98 4.50 0.64
N ALA A 42 -11.09 4.23 1.32
CA ALA A 42 -12.05 5.25 1.76
C ALA A 42 -11.50 6.23 2.81
N ARG A 43 -10.31 5.97 3.37
CA ARG A 43 -9.63 6.87 4.30
C ARG A 43 -9.07 8.13 3.64
N PHE A 44 -8.89 8.10 2.32
CA PHE A 44 -8.29 9.17 1.53
C PHE A 44 -9.32 9.78 0.57
N ASP A 45 -9.24 11.09 0.35
CA ASP A 45 -10.12 11.83 -0.58
C ASP A 45 -9.74 11.63 -2.07
N VAL A 46 -8.69 10.84 -2.33
CA VAL A 46 -8.19 10.48 -3.66
C VAL A 46 -8.31 8.98 -3.88
N PRO A 47 -8.41 8.49 -5.13
CA PRO A 47 -8.39 7.05 -5.39
C PRO A 47 -7.00 6.50 -5.05
N LEU A 48 -6.85 5.97 -3.84
CA LEU A 48 -5.62 5.35 -3.35
C LEU A 48 -5.77 3.84 -3.29
N ARG A 49 -4.77 3.10 -3.76
CA ARG A 49 -4.71 1.64 -3.70
C ARG A 49 -3.31 1.18 -3.31
N GLY A 50 -3.21 -0.02 -2.74
CA GLY A 50 -1.93 -0.64 -2.41
C GLY A 50 -2.10 -1.82 -1.46
N VAL A 51 -0.98 -2.44 -1.09
CA VAL A 51 -0.97 -3.62 -0.21
C VAL A 51 -0.62 -3.20 1.21
N GLY A 52 -1.53 -3.45 2.16
CA GLY A 52 -1.35 -3.14 3.58
C GLY A 52 -1.01 -1.68 3.84
N VAL A 53 -1.78 -0.77 3.23
CA VAL A 53 -1.54 0.67 3.33
C VAL A 53 -1.98 1.19 4.70
N ASP A 54 -1.13 1.94 5.39
CA ASP A 54 -1.48 2.61 6.65
C ASP A 54 -2.12 4.00 6.41
N ASP A 55 -2.51 4.68 7.49
CA ASP A 55 -3.18 5.99 7.41
C ASP A 55 -2.28 7.11 6.87
N GLU A 56 -0.97 6.89 6.83
CA GLU A 56 0.06 7.80 6.31
C GLU A 56 0.64 7.30 4.99
N THR A 57 -0.08 6.42 4.28
CA THR A 57 0.28 5.85 2.97
C THR A 57 1.47 4.89 2.95
N ARG A 58 2.05 4.49 4.08
CA ARG A 58 3.10 3.48 4.12
C ARG A 58 2.53 2.12 3.69
N CYS A 59 3.32 1.28 3.05
CA CYS A 59 2.85 -0.02 2.56
C CYS A 59 3.76 -1.16 3.05
N VAL A 60 3.39 -2.41 2.76
CA VAL A 60 4.21 -3.57 3.15
C VAL A 60 5.60 -3.60 2.51
N HIS A 61 5.77 -2.96 1.35
CA HIS A 61 7.05 -2.89 0.63
C HIS A 61 7.98 -1.83 1.25
N TYR A 62 7.45 -0.65 1.57
CA TYR A 62 8.20 0.49 2.13
C TYR A 62 7.46 1.07 3.33
N ARG A 63 8.10 1.02 4.51
CA ARG A 63 7.47 1.28 5.82
C ARG A 63 8.35 2.03 6.81
N THR A 64 9.34 2.77 6.33
CA THR A 64 10.08 3.71 7.18
C THR A 64 9.18 4.88 7.59
N ALA A 65 9.56 5.61 8.63
CA ALA A 65 8.83 6.79 9.08
C ALA A 65 8.69 7.87 7.99
N ARG A 66 9.54 7.83 6.95
CA ARG A 66 9.60 8.79 5.85
C ARG A 66 8.91 8.31 4.56
N ASP A 67 8.44 7.06 4.50
CA ASP A 67 7.72 6.50 3.35
C ASP A 67 6.24 6.92 3.34
N VAL A 68 6.00 8.23 3.54
CA VAL A 68 4.67 8.81 3.77
C VAL A 68 4.14 9.53 2.53
N ILE A 69 4.46 9.02 1.34
CA ILE A 69 3.94 9.54 0.07
C ILE A 69 3.21 8.47 -0.71
N ALA A 70 2.22 8.89 -1.50
CA ALA A 70 1.67 8.10 -2.58
C ALA A 70 1.74 8.89 -3.90
N ILE A 71 2.09 8.21 -4.98
CA ILE A 71 2.27 8.81 -6.30
C ILE A 71 1.12 8.36 -7.18
N ARG A 72 0.48 9.32 -7.86
CA ARG A 72 -0.53 9.12 -8.88
C ARG A 72 0.13 8.57 -10.13
N PHE A 73 -0.36 7.48 -10.69
CA PHE A 73 0.17 6.93 -11.93
C PHE A 73 -0.65 7.42 -13.13
N PRO A 74 -0.04 7.96 -14.20
CA PRO A 74 -0.76 8.52 -15.34
C PRO A 74 -1.52 7.46 -16.16
N CYS A 75 -1.12 6.19 -16.09
CA CYS A 75 -1.79 5.09 -16.80
C CYS A 75 -3.21 4.79 -16.30
N CYS A 76 -3.50 5.11 -15.03
CA CYS A 76 -4.79 4.78 -14.40
C CYS A 76 -5.30 5.86 -13.45
N GLU A 77 -4.62 7.01 -13.39
CA GLU A 77 -4.96 8.19 -12.60
C GLU A 77 -5.19 7.89 -11.10
N THR A 78 -4.61 6.80 -10.59
CA THR A 78 -4.77 6.28 -9.22
C THR A 78 -3.47 6.44 -8.42
N PHE A 79 -3.58 6.74 -7.14
CA PHE A 79 -2.45 6.89 -6.21
C PHE A 79 -2.03 5.54 -5.64
N PHE A 80 -0.72 5.30 -5.64
CA PHE A 80 -0.11 4.14 -5.01
C PHE A 80 1.10 4.56 -4.16
N PRO A 81 1.32 3.96 -2.98
CA PRO A 81 2.52 4.22 -2.17
C PRO A 81 3.84 3.94 -2.89
N CYS A 82 3.84 2.97 -3.80
CA CYS A 82 5.02 2.60 -4.58
C CYS A 82 4.65 1.85 -5.87
N PHE A 83 5.61 1.69 -6.77
CA PHE A 83 5.46 0.92 -8.01
C PHE A 83 5.12 -0.55 -7.79
N GLU A 84 5.60 -1.17 -6.71
CA GLU A 84 5.28 -2.57 -6.38
C GLU A 84 3.81 -2.73 -5.96
N CYS A 85 3.26 -1.72 -5.26
CA CYS A 85 1.83 -1.68 -4.97
C CYS A 85 1.00 -1.56 -6.25
N HIS A 86 1.44 -0.78 -7.24
CA HIS A 86 0.79 -0.73 -8.55
C HIS A 86 0.86 -2.10 -9.25
N ALA A 87 2.04 -2.69 -9.37
CA ALA A 87 2.24 -4.00 -10.01
C ALA A 87 1.41 -5.12 -9.35
N ALA A 88 1.20 -5.06 -8.03
CA ALA A 88 0.37 -6.02 -7.32
C ALA A 88 -1.15 -5.80 -7.53
N CYS A 89 -1.57 -4.57 -7.86
CA CYS A 89 -2.98 -4.17 -7.92
C CYS A 89 -3.51 -3.97 -9.34
N CYS A 90 -2.64 -3.92 -10.35
CA CYS A 90 -2.95 -3.55 -11.72
C CYS A 90 -2.42 -4.62 -12.69
N GLU A 91 -3.19 -4.87 -13.75
CA GLU A 91 -2.83 -5.85 -14.80
C GLU A 91 -2.12 -5.20 -16.00
N HIS A 92 -1.66 -3.95 -15.85
CA HIS A 92 -0.97 -3.17 -16.88
C HIS A 92 0.34 -2.59 -16.34
N ASP A 93 1.25 -2.25 -17.24
CA ASP A 93 2.53 -1.65 -16.89
C ASP A 93 2.39 -0.18 -16.43
N THR A 94 3.38 0.28 -15.66
CA THR A 94 3.44 1.66 -15.17
C THR A 94 3.85 2.62 -16.29
N GLU A 95 3.19 3.79 -16.34
CA GLU A 95 3.64 4.92 -17.14
C GLU A 95 4.28 5.99 -16.26
N ARG A 96 5.19 6.77 -16.87
CA ARG A 96 5.91 7.85 -16.20
C ARG A 96 5.26 9.19 -16.52
N TRP A 97 5.27 10.10 -15.56
CA TRP A 97 4.86 11.48 -15.78
C TRP A 97 5.79 12.14 -16.81
N PRO A 98 5.26 12.71 -17.89
CA PRO A 98 6.06 13.50 -18.82
C PRO A 98 6.34 14.90 -18.22
N PRO A 99 7.49 15.53 -18.54
CA PRO A 99 7.87 16.82 -17.96
C PRO A 99 6.84 17.94 -18.20
N ASP A 100 6.14 17.90 -19.33
CA ASP A 100 5.08 18.83 -19.71
C ASP A 100 3.80 18.72 -18.85
N ARG A 101 3.72 17.75 -17.94
CA ARG A 101 2.62 17.60 -16.97
C ARG A 101 3.11 17.65 -15.51
N PHE A 102 4.31 18.17 -15.24
CA PHE A 102 4.83 18.23 -13.87
C PHE A 102 4.13 19.26 -12.97
N ASP A 103 3.38 20.18 -13.57
CA ASP A 103 2.50 21.11 -12.86
C ASP A 103 1.24 20.41 -12.28
N GLU A 104 1.01 19.14 -12.59
CA GLU A 104 -0.14 18.40 -12.08
C GLU A 104 0.05 17.84 -10.68
N ARG A 105 -1.06 17.85 -9.94
CA ARG A 105 -1.21 17.27 -8.61
C ARG A 105 -1.14 15.74 -8.67
N ALA A 106 0.03 15.20 -8.36
CA ALA A 106 0.32 13.77 -8.51
C ALA A 106 1.04 13.15 -7.31
N VAL A 107 1.38 13.91 -6.28
CA VAL A 107 2.07 13.37 -5.10
C VAL A 107 1.26 13.69 -3.84
N LEU A 108 0.65 12.68 -3.23
CA LEU A 108 -0.06 12.81 -1.97
C LEU A 108 0.93 12.70 -0.81
N CYS A 109 0.91 13.67 0.10
CA CYS A 109 1.54 13.53 1.41
C CYS A 109 0.60 12.79 2.37
N GLY A 110 0.97 11.61 2.84
CA GLY A 110 0.18 10.83 3.79
C GLY A 110 0.03 11.48 5.17
N ALA A 111 1.00 12.31 5.59
CA ALA A 111 0.97 12.97 6.91
C ALA A 111 -0.08 14.09 7.01
N CYS A 112 -0.29 14.86 5.93
CA CYS A 112 -1.23 16.00 5.93
C CYS A 112 -2.32 15.92 4.86
N ARG A 113 -2.27 14.90 4.00
CA ARG A 113 -3.20 14.64 2.88
C ARG A 113 -3.19 15.70 1.77
N GLU A 114 -2.23 16.62 1.78
CA GLU A 114 -2.06 17.56 0.67
C GLU A 114 -1.56 16.82 -0.58
N VAL A 115 -2.18 17.11 -1.73
CA VAL A 115 -1.73 16.60 -3.03
C VAL A 115 -0.85 17.65 -3.70
N LEU A 116 0.45 17.46 -3.64
CA LEU A 116 1.46 18.31 -4.26
C LEU A 116 1.53 18.08 -5.77
N THR A 117 1.97 19.11 -6.50
CA THR A 117 2.38 18.94 -7.90
C THR A 117 3.70 18.18 -7.98
N VAL A 118 3.98 17.55 -9.12
CA VAL A 118 5.28 16.88 -9.33
C VAL A 118 6.43 17.88 -9.16
N ASP A 119 6.34 19.06 -9.78
CA ASP A 119 7.35 20.11 -9.62
C ASP A 119 7.55 20.52 -8.17
N SER A 120 6.46 20.71 -7.42
CA SER A 120 6.54 21.07 -6.00
C SER A 120 7.24 19.99 -5.19
N TYR A 121 6.93 18.71 -5.45
CA TYR A 121 7.57 17.58 -4.80
C TYR A 121 9.06 17.47 -5.17
N LEU A 122 9.41 17.60 -6.45
CA LEU A 122 10.80 17.53 -6.92
C LEU A 122 11.66 18.68 -6.37
N ALA A 123 11.07 19.86 -6.15
CA ALA A 123 11.74 21.03 -5.58
C ALA A 123 11.74 21.08 -4.04
N SER A 124 11.15 20.10 -3.36
CA SER A 124 10.81 20.17 -1.94
C SER A 124 11.93 19.84 -0.95
N ASP A 125 13.12 19.48 -1.43
CA ASP A 125 14.23 18.97 -0.59
C ASP A 125 13.83 17.79 0.33
N HIS A 126 12.92 16.93 -0.15
CA HIS A 126 12.37 15.80 0.59
C HIS A 126 11.55 16.20 1.82
N GLU A 127 10.86 17.33 1.79
CA GLU A 127 9.95 17.73 2.86
C GLU A 127 8.60 18.20 2.32
N CYS A 128 7.51 17.93 3.02
CA CYS A 128 6.22 18.46 2.60
C CYS A 128 6.21 19.98 2.74
N SER A 129 6.01 20.73 1.65
CA SER A 129 5.89 22.19 1.69
C SER A 129 4.68 22.70 2.48
N ASN A 130 3.69 21.84 2.74
CA ASN A 130 2.50 22.17 3.53
C ASN A 130 2.68 21.92 5.03
N CYS A 131 3.20 20.75 5.43
CA CYS A 131 3.27 20.36 6.86
C CYS A 131 4.68 20.15 7.42
N GLY A 132 5.72 20.21 6.59
CA GLY A 132 7.12 19.97 7.01
C GLY A 132 7.45 18.51 7.32
N ALA A 133 6.59 17.54 6.96
CA ALA A 133 6.92 16.13 7.14
C ALA A 133 8.08 15.72 6.22
N SER A 134 9.07 15.03 6.77
CA SER A 134 10.21 14.53 5.99
C SER A 134 9.82 13.32 5.15
N PHE A 135 10.05 13.41 3.84
CA PHE A 135 9.97 12.33 2.88
C PHE A 135 11.27 11.53 2.83
N ASN A 136 11.18 10.34 2.24
CA ASN A 136 12.34 9.46 2.13
C ASN A 136 13.26 9.96 0.99
N PRO A 137 14.50 10.40 1.27
CA PRO A 137 15.42 10.82 0.21
C PRO A 137 15.81 9.66 -0.72
N GLY A 138 15.71 8.40 -0.25
CA GLY A 138 15.91 7.22 -1.09
C GLY A 138 14.86 7.08 -2.21
N CYS A 139 13.76 7.84 -2.18
CA CYS A 139 12.82 7.88 -3.31
C CYS A 139 13.47 8.40 -4.60
N VAL A 140 14.56 9.18 -4.51
CA VAL A 140 15.30 9.70 -5.69
C VAL A 140 15.81 8.57 -6.58
N ASP A 141 16.25 7.47 -5.98
CA ASP A 141 16.74 6.28 -6.70
C ASP A 141 15.66 5.62 -7.57
N HIS A 142 14.40 6.03 -7.38
CA HIS A 142 13.23 5.53 -8.10
C HIS A 142 12.56 6.59 -8.98
N TYR A 143 13.06 7.82 -9.06
CA TYR A 143 12.43 8.87 -9.86
C TYR A 143 12.28 8.47 -11.32
N ASP A 144 13.23 7.72 -11.85
CA ASP A 144 13.22 7.17 -13.20
C ASP A 144 12.03 6.23 -13.46
N ARG A 145 11.40 5.66 -12.42
CA ARG A 145 10.20 4.81 -12.49
C ARG A 145 8.89 5.60 -12.47
N TYR A 146 8.89 6.83 -11.93
CA TYR A 146 7.67 7.63 -11.77
C TYR A 146 7.64 8.85 -12.70
N PHE A 147 8.80 9.45 -12.97
CA PHE A 147 8.96 10.71 -13.67
C PHE A 147 9.92 10.53 -14.85
N ALA A 148 9.56 11.05 -16.01
CA ALA A 148 10.44 11.10 -17.17
C ALA A 148 11.46 12.25 -17.02
N VAL A 149 12.15 12.29 -15.88
CA VAL A 149 13.30 13.17 -15.67
C VAL A 149 14.43 12.65 -16.55
N GLY A 150 14.94 13.49 -17.44
CA GLY A 150 16.01 13.09 -18.33
C GLY A 150 17.21 12.64 -17.50
N THR A 151 17.54 11.35 -17.55
CA THR A 151 18.88 10.90 -17.22
C THR A 151 19.79 11.57 -18.24
N LYS A 152 20.37 12.72 -17.89
CA LYS A 152 21.64 13.09 -18.49
C LYS A 152 22.58 11.97 -18.08
N ARG A 153 22.76 10.99 -18.97
CA ARG A 153 23.98 10.20 -18.97
C ARG A 153 25.08 11.25 -19.12
N ASP A 154 25.88 11.41 -18.09
CA ASP A 154 27.12 12.16 -18.14
C ASP A 154 27.87 11.79 -19.43
N GLU A 155 27.96 12.74 -20.34
CA GLU A 155 29.01 12.78 -21.35
C GLU A 155 30.28 13.19 -20.61
N GLN A 156 31.15 12.22 -20.32
CA GLN A 156 32.58 12.41 -20.12
C GLN A 156 33.34 11.25 -20.77
#